data_AF-A0A3L6TD54-F1
#
_entry.id   AF-A0A3L6TD54-F1
#
_cell.length_a   1.000
_cell.length_b   1.000
_cell.length_c   1.000
_cell.angle_alpha   90.00
_cell.angle_beta   90.00
_cell.angle_gamma   90.00
#
_symmetry.space_group_name_H-M   'P 1'
#
loop_
_entity.id
_entity.type
_entity.pdbx_description
1 polymer ?
#
loop_
_entity_poly.entity_id
_entity_poly.type
_entity_poly.pdbx_seq_one_letter_code
_entity_poly.pdbx_strand_id
1 'polypeptide(L)'
;MSSSSSSPPTNPLLANSVTEKLTKANHALWKAQVQSAMRGACLEGHLTGATAAPAAEIVDKEGKKTPNPAFEEWEARDQQILSFLFASITQDVMTQIASSTTASEAWGSIEAMFASQTRARVLNLRIALTTTKKGTMYASDYFAKMKGFADDMAAAGRPLAEYELVEYIISSLGGEFESLVSALITRVEPISVEELYSQLLTFETRMDLIHGGDHSSASWAGRGGRSSNQGRGAGHGGCGQGSSAPGHGRGNGNNTGARQGGYNSNR
;
A
#
# COMPACT_ATOMS: atom_id res chain seq x y z
N MET A 1 -4.96 -55.18 -41.04
CA MET A 1 -5.08 -53.71 -41.16
C MET A 1 -5.41 -53.20 -39.78
N SER A 2 -4.43 -52.62 -39.08
CA SER A 2 -4.63 -52.13 -37.71
C SER A 2 -5.30 -50.76 -37.81
N SER A 3 -6.56 -50.69 -37.41
CA SER A 3 -7.30 -49.43 -37.33
C SER A 3 -6.70 -48.58 -36.21
N SER A 4 -5.92 -47.56 -36.56
CA SER A 4 -5.49 -46.53 -35.62
C SER A 4 -6.72 -45.75 -35.16
N SER A 5 -7.21 -46.02 -33.96
CA SER A 5 -8.26 -45.21 -33.34
C SER A 5 -7.66 -43.84 -33.01
N SER A 6 -7.98 -42.81 -33.79
CA SER A 6 -7.67 -41.44 -33.42
C SER A 6 -8.55 -41.07 -32.24
N SER A 7 -7.96 -41.01 -31.04
CA SER A 7 -8.62 -40.40 -29.88
C SER A 7 -8.95 -38.95 -30.22
N PRO A 8 -10.12 -38.41 -29.83
CA PRO A 8 -10.39 -37.00 -30.03
C PRO A 8 -9.33 -36.16 -29.29
N PRO A 9 -8.85 -35.04 -29.87
CA PRO A 9 -7.88 -34.18 -29.23
C PRO A 9 -8.48 -33.69 -27.91
N THR A 10 -7.94 -34.20 -26.80
CA THR A 10 -8.39 -33.83 -25.46
C THR A 10 -7.65 -32.54 -25.09
N ASN A 11 -8.36 -31.45 -24.83
CA ASN A 11 -7.72 -30.19 -24.42
C ASN A 11 -7.19 -30.34 -22.98
N PRO A 12 -5.86 -30.39 -22.77
CA PRO A 12 -5.26 -30.64 -21.46
C PRO A 12 -5.54 -29.51 -20.46
N LEU A 13 -5.97 -28.34 -20.94
CA LEU A 13 -6.22 -27.14 -20.13
C LEU A 13 -7.63 -27.09 -19.54
N LEU A 14 -8.56 -27.93 -20.00
CA LEU A 14 -9.93 -27.98 -19.46
C LEU A 14 -10.00 -28.46 -18.00
N ALA A 15 -9.00 -29.24 -17.56
CA ALA A 15 -8.91 -29.71 -16.17
C ALA A 15 -8.38 -28.65 -15.20
N ASN A 16 -7.73 -27.60 -15.72
CA ASN A 16 -7.07 -26.58 -14.91
C ASN A 16 -7.99 -25.35 -14.83
N SER A 17 -8.99 -25.39 -13.95
CA SER A 17 -9.83 -24.21 -13.73
C SER A 17 -9.00 -23.12 -13.05
N VAL A 18 -8.82 -22.00 -13.76
CA VAL A 18 -8.28 -20.77 -13.15
C VAL A 18 -9.30 -20.30 -12.12
N THR A 19 -8.95 -20.48 -10.85
CA THR A 19 -9.86 -20.29 -9.71
C THR A 19 -10.17 -18.81 -9.50
N GLU A 20 -9.22 -17.94 -9.83
CA GLU A 20 -9.41 -16.49 -9.83
C GLU A 20 -9.05 -15.88 -11.18
N LYS A 21 -10.01 -15.21 -11.80
CA LYS A 21 -9.76 -14.46 -13.03
C LYS A 21 -8.78 -13.32 -12.79
N LEU A 22 -7.96 -13.02 -13.80
CA LEU A 22 -7.03 -11.90 -13.76
C LEU A 22 -7.77 -10.57 -13.60
N THR A 23 -7.41 -9.85 -12.55
CA THR A 23 -7.79 -8.48 -12.24
C THR A 23 -6.54 -7.61 -12.19
N LYS A 24 -6.72 -6.30 -12.00
CA LYS A 24 -5.60 -5.35 -11.82
C LYS A 24 -4.76 -5.62 -10.56
N ALA A 25 -5.26 -6.43 -9.61
CA ALA A 25 -4.65 -6.62 -8.29
C ALA A 25 -3.94 -7.97 -8.11
N ASN A 26 -4.28 -9.00 -8.89
CA ASN A 26 -3.83 -10.37 -8.65
C ASN A 26 -2.93 -10.94 -9.77
N HIS A 27 -2.32 -10.08 -10.59
CA HIS A 27 -1.47 -10.52 -11.72
C HIS A 27 -0.37 -11.49 -11.33
N ALA A 28 0.34 -11.27 -10.22
CA ALA A 28 1.41 -12.16 -9.78
C ALA A 28 0.91 -13.59 -9.48
N LEU A 29 -0.24 -13.69 -8.79
CA LEU A 29 -0.86 -14.97 -8.45
C LEU A 29 -1.39 -15.68 -9.71
N TRP A 30 -2.14 -14.94 -10.53
CA TRP A 30 -2.68 -15.43 -11.79
C TRP A 30 -1.57 -15.93 -12.72
N LYS A 31 -0.49 -15.15 -12.87
CA LYS A 31 0.67 -15.51 -13.69
C LYS A 31 1.28 -16.83 -13.24
N ALA A 32 1.47 -17.01 -11.93
CA ALA A 32 2.00 -18.25 -11.38
C ALA A 32 1.09 -19.45 -11.67
N GLN A 33 -0.24 -19.30 -11.56
CA GLN A 33 -1.21 -20.35 -11.88
C GLN A 33 -1.16 -20.72 -13.37
N VAL A 34 -1.20 -19.74 -14.27
CA VAL A 34 -1.15 -19.98 -15.72
C VAL A 34 0.17 -20.62 -16.12
N GLN A 35 1.31 -20.11 -15.64
CA GLN A 35 2.61 -20.72 -15.94
C GLN A 35 2.71 -22.16 -15.43
N SER A 36 2.21 -22.44 -14.22
CA SER A 36 2.16 -23.80 -13.67
C SER A 36 1.32 -24.73 -14.56
N ALA A 37 0.14 -24.28 -14.98
CA ALA A 37 -0.72 -25.04 -15.90
C ALA A 37 -0.04 -25.30 -17.26
N MET A 38 0.57 -24.28 -17.86
CA MET A 38 1.26 -24.40 -19.14
C MET A 38 2.48 -25.34 -19.06
N ARG A 39 3.25 -25.27 -17.97
CA ARG A 39 4.39 -26.17 -17.72
C ARG A 39 3.93 -27.60 -17.52
N GLY A 40 2.88 -27.82 -16.73
CA GLY A 40 2.31 -29.14 -16.52
C GLY A 40 1.79 -29.80 -17.80
N ALA A 41 1.30 -28.99 -18.75
CA ALA A 41 0.86 -29.46 -20.07
C ALA A 41 1.96 -29.49 -21.15
N CYS A 42 3.20 -29.11 -20.82
CA CYS A 42 4.30 -28.94 -21.78
C CYS A 42 4.01 -27.94 -22.94
N LEU A 43 3.21 -26.90 -22.67
CA LEU A 43 2.77 -25.90 -23.65
C LEU A 43 3.43 -24.51 -23.47
N GLU A 44 4.35 -24.35 -22.52
CA GLU A 44 5.01 -23.05 -22.23
C GLU A 44 5.71 -22.44 -23.46
N GLY A 45 6.14 -23.26 -24.42
CA GLY A 45 6.75 -22.78 -25.66
C GLY A 45 5.80 -21.99 -26.56
N HIS A 46 4.51 -22.30 -26.58
CA HIS A 46 3.50 -21.49 -27.29
C HIS A 46 3.26 -20.15 -26.59
N LEU A 47 3.27 -20.15 -25.26
CA LEU A 47 3.07 -18.95 -24.43
C LEU A 47 4.25 -17.95 -24.59
N THR A 48 5.48 -18.47 -24.65
CA THR A 48 6.71 -17.67 -24.74
C THR A 48 7.12 -17.36 -26.18
N GLY A 49 6.48 -17.98 -27.18
CA GLY A 49 6.87 -17.90 -28.59
C GLY A 49 8.09 -18.76 -28.96
N ALA A 50 8.63 -19.56 -28.04
CA ALA A 50 9.73 -20.48 -28.32
C ALA A 50 9.31 -21.60 -29.30
N THR A 51 8.04 -21.99 -29.30
CA THR A 51 7.46 -22.90 -30.30
C THR A 51 6.98 -22.08 -31.49
N ALA A 52 7.87 -21.84 -32.45
CA ALA A 52 7.54 -21.08 -33.66
C ALA A 52 6.50 -21.80 -34.52
N ALA A 53 5.61 -21.01 -35.15
CA ALA A 53 4.64 -21.52 -36.10
C ALA A 53 5.35 -22.16 -37.31
N PRO A 54 5.01 -23.41 -37.69
CA PRO A 54 5.48 -24.02 -38.93
C PRO A 54 5.02 -23.20 -40.15
N ALA A 55 5.64 -23.45 -41.31
CA ALA A 55 5.13 -22.85 -42.56
C ALA A 55 3.69 -23.32 -42.83
N ALA A 56 2.80 -22.41 -43.20
CA ALA A 56 1.39 -22.74 -43.50
C ALA A 56 1.24 -23.66 -44.72
N GLU A 57 2.18 -23.59 -45.66
CA GLU A 57 2.21 -24.41 -46.86
C GLU A 57 3.54 -25.18 -46.96
N ILE A 58 3.47 -26.41 -47.43
CA ILE A 58 4.61 -27.24 -47.82
C ILE A 58 4.58 -27.49 -49.33
N VAL A 59 5.75 -27.68 -49.93
CA VAL A 59 5.87 -28.03 -51.35
C VAL A 59 5.96 -29.54 -51.47
N ASP A 60 5.05 -30.15 -52.22
CA ASP A 60 5.08 -31.59 -52.47
C ASP A 60 6.20 -31.98 -53.45
N LYS A 61 6.34 -33.29 -53.70
CA LYS A 61 7.37 -33.84 -54.60
C LYS A 61 7.21 -33.37 -56.06
N GLU A 62 6.07 -32.81 -56.42
CA GLU A 62 5.69 -32.33 -57.75
C GLU A 62 5.79 -30.79 -57.85
N GLY A 63 6.23 -30.11 -56.79
CA GLY A 63 6.39 -28.65 -56.75
C GLY A 63 5.08 -27.91 -56.42
N LYS A 64 4.00 -28.61 -56.09
CA LYS A 64 2.72 -28.00 -55.75
C LYS A 64 2.68 -27.63 -54.27
N LYS A 65 2.15 -26.44 -53.97
CA LYS A 65 1.92 -26.00 -52.60
C LYS A 65 0.68 -26.69 -52.02
N THR A 66 0.84 -27.32 -50.86
CA THR A 66 -0.24 -27.96 -50.11
C THR A 66 -0.24 -27.46 -48.66
N PRO A 67 -1.40 -27.43 -47.97
CA PRO A 67 -1.47 -27.06 -46.56
C PRO A 67 -0.57 -27.95 -45.71
N ASN A 68 0.08 -27.37 -44.70
CA ASN A 68 0.93 -28.10 -43.78
C ASN A 68 0.13 -28.61 -42.58
N PRO A 69 -0.05 -29.93 -42.39
CA PRO A 69 -0.75 -30.46 -41.23
C PRO A 69 -0.11 -30.06 -39.90
N ALA A 70 1.22 -29.87 -39.87
CA ALA A 70 1.91 -29.42 -38.67
C ALA A 70 1.55 -27.97 -38.28
N PHE A 71 1.22 -27.12 -39.25
CA PHE A 71 0.72 -25.77 -38.98
C PHE A 71 -0.69 -25.82 -38.38
N GLU A 72 -1.59 -26.62 -38.95
CA GLU A 72 -2.95 -26.80 -38.41
C GLU A 72 -2.93 -27.35 -36.97
N GLU A 73 -2.07 -28.33 -36.68
CA GLU A 73 -1.90 -28.84 -35.32
C GLU A 73 -1.32 -27.79 -34.35
N TRP A 74 -0.35 -27.00 -34.82
CA TRP A 74 0.23 -25.92 -34.02
C TRP A 74 -0.82 -24.85 -33.72
N GLU A 75 -1.59 -24.42 -34.73
CA GLU A 75 -2.63 -23.42 -34.63
C GLU A 75 -3.75 -23.90 -33.70
N ALA A 76 -4.17 -25.16 -33.81
CA ALA A 76 -5.16 -25.73 -32.90
C ALA A 76 -4.70 -25.69 -31.43
N ARG A 77 -3.43 -26.00 -31.14
CA ARG A 77 -2.88 -25.88 -29.78
C ARG A 77 -2.79 -24.43 -29.32
N ASP A 78 -2.32 -23.54 -30.17
CA ASP A 78 -2.21 -22.11 -29.85
C ASP A 78 -3.58 -21.50 -29.52
N GLN A 79 -4.60 -21.80 -30.33
CA GLN A 79 -5.98 -21.31 -30.12
C GLN A 79 -6.63 -21.90 -28.86
N GLN A 80 -6.27 -23.13 -28.45
CA GLN A 80 -6.70 -23.69 -27.17
C GLN A 80 -6.11 -22.91 -25.99
N ILE A 81 -4.84 -22.51 -26.08
CA ILE A 81 -4.17 -21.70 -25.05
C ILE A 81 -4.76 -20.28 -25.04
N LEU A 82 -4.98 -19.68 -26.21
CA LEU A 82 -5.59 -18.36 -26.31
C LEU A 82 -7.00 -18.34 -25.69
N SER A 83 -7.81 -19.35 -26.00
CA SER A 83 -9.14 -19.54 -25.40
C SER A 83 -9.06 -19.70 -23.88
N PHE A 84 -8.09 -20.47 -23.38
CA PHE A 84 -7.81 -20.60 -21.95
C PHE A 84 -7.44 -19.25 -21.31
N LEU A 85 -6.55 -18.47 -21.95
CA LEU A 85 -6.17 -17.14 -21.47
C LEU A 85 -7.40 -16.23 -21.39
N PHE A 86 -8.23 -16.17 -22.43
CA PHE A 86 -9.47 -15.39 -22.44
C PHE A 86 -10.47 -15.83 -21.36
N ALA A 87 -10.59 -17.13 -21.09
CA ALA A 87 -11.42 -17.64 -20.00
C ALA A 87 -10.87 -17.26 -18.60
N SER A 88 -9.55 -17.10 -18.49
CA SER A 88 -8.83 -16.83 -17.24
C SER A 88 -8.75 -15.36 -16.85
N ILE A 89 -9.27 -14.43 -17.67
CA ILE A 89 -9.18 -12.98 -17.42
C ILE A 89 -10.57 -12.35 -17.25
N THR A 90 -10.59 -11.18 -16.61
CA THR A 90 -11.81 -10.34 -16.53
C THR A 90 -12.08 -9.60 -17.83
N GLN A 91 -13.33 -9.16 -18.01
CA GLN A 91 -13.75 -8.39 -19.19
C GLN A 91 -12.89 -7.12 -19.37
N ASP A 92 -12.58 -6.41 -18.28
CA ASP A 92 -11.73 -5.22 -18.31
C ASP A 92 -10.37 -5.48 -18.95
N VAL A 93 -9.72 -6.58 -18.58
CA VAL A 93 -8.42 -6.98 -19.15
C VAL A 93 -8.58 -7.48 -20.59
N MET A 94 -9.65 -8.22 -20.87
CA MET A 94 -9.95 -8.73 -22.21
C MET A 94 -10.06 -7.60 -23.24
N THR A 95 -10.68 -6.47 -22.90
CA THR A 95 -10.77 -5.32 -23.84
C THR A 95 -9.40 -4.81 -24.31
N GLN A 96 -8.35 -5.01 -23.50
CA GLN A 96 -7.01 -4.52 -23.81
C GLN A 96 -6.22 -5.46 -24.73
N ILE A 97 -6.63 -6.73 -24.82
CA ILE A 97 -5.91 -7.77 -25.57
C ILE A 97 -6.79 -8.48 -26.62
N ALA A 98 -8.00 -7.96 -26.88
CA ALA A 98 -8.96 -8.59 -27.77
C ALA A 98 -8.48 -8.69 -29.23
N SER A 99 -7.50 -7.88 -29.63
CA SER A 99 -6.89 -7.94 -30.96
C SER A 99 -5.82 -9.02 -31.09
N SER A 100 -5.40 -9.64 -29.98
CA SER A 100 -4.35 -10.66 -30.02
C SER A 100 -4.82 -11.91 -30.73
N THR A 101 -4.05 -12.34 -31.72
CA THR A 101 -4.38 -13.48 -32.59
C THR A 101 -3.72 -14.78 -32.15
N THR A 102 -2.63 -14.69 -31.38
CA THR A 102 -1.90 -15.85 -30.85
C THR A 102 -1.81 -15.81 -29.33
N ALA A 103 -1.62 -16.97 -28.72
CA ALA A 103 -1.41 -17.07 -27.28
C ALA A 103 -0.19 -16.26 -26.81
N SER A 104 0.90 -16.27 -27.61
CA SER A 104 2.11 -15.51 -27.31
C SER A 104 1.90 -13.99 -27.30
N GLU A 105 1.10 -13.49 -28.25
CA GLU A 105 0.77 -12.06 -28.36
C GLU A 105 -0.12 -11.62 -27.20
N ALA A 106 -1.13 -12.42 -26.86
CA ALA A 106 -2.01 -12.15 -25.72
C ALA A 106 -1.21 -12.15 -24.41
N TRP A 107 -0.37 -13.16 -24.19
CA TRP A 107 0.51 -13.25 -23.02
C TRP A 107 1.46 -12.06 -22.91
N GLY A 108 2.15 -11.72 -24.00
CA GLY A 108 3.05 -10.57 -24.05
C GLY A 108 2.34 -9.24 -23.77
N SER A 109 1.13 -9.07 -24.28
CA SER A 109 0.31 -7.86 -24.05
C SER A 109 -0.13 -7.73 -22.60
N ILE A 110 -0.56 -8.83 -21.97
CA ILE A 110 -0.89 -8.87 -20.53
C ILE A 110 0.36 -8.48 -19.71
N GLU A 111 1.49 -9.13 -19.96
CA GLU A 111 2.74 -8.86 -19.25
C GLU A 111 3.17 -7.39 -19.40
N ALA A 112 3.10 -6.84 -20.61
CA ALA A 112 3.46 -5.45 -20.88
C ALA A 112 2.52 -4.47 -20.16
N MET A 113 1.21 -4.73 -20.16
CA MET A 113 0.21 -3.91 -19.47
C MET A 113 0.49 -3.84 -17.96
N PHE A 114 0.68 -4.99 -17.32
CA PHE A 114 0.95 -5.04 -15.88
C PHE A 114 2.34 -4.51 -15.52
N ALA A 115 3.35 -4.73 -16.37
CA ALA A 115 4.67 -4.11 -16.20
C ALA A 115 4.57 -2.57 -16.27
N SER A 116 3.80 -2.02 -17.21
CA SER A 116 3.54 -0.59 -17.33
C SER A 116 2.83 -0.04 -16.09
N GLN A 117 1.77 -0.71 -15.63
CA GLN A 117 1.02 -0.29 -14.44
C GLN A 117 1.89 -0.30 -13.18
N THR A 118 2.71 -1.34 -12.99
CA THR A 118 3.66 -1.43 -11.87
C THR A 118 4.70 -0.31 -11.95
N ARG A 119 5.24 0.01 -13.14
CA ARG A 119 6.17 1.14 -13.32
C ARG A 119 5.53 2.47 -12.98
N ALA A 120 4.30 2.72 -13.43
CA ALA A 120 3.55 3.93 -13.12
C ALA A 120 3.25 4.04 -11.61
N ARG A 121 2.87 2.94 -10.96
CA ARG A 121 2.66 2.89 -9.51
C ARG A 121 3.94 3.25 -8.76
N VAL A 122 5.06 2.62 -9.11
CA VAL A 122 6.38 2.92 -8.51
C VAL A 122 6.74 4.40 -8.67
N LEU A 123 6.53 4.96 -9.87
CA LEU A 123 6.83 6.37 -10.13
C LEU A 123 5.98 7.28 -9.25
N ASN A 124 4.67 7.02 -9.18
CA ASN A 124 3.76 7.79 -8.34
C ASN A 124 4.11 7.69 -6.85
N LEU A 125 4.53 6.51 -6.37
CA LEU A 125 5.00 6.34 -5.00
C LEU A 125 6.29 7.12 -4.73
N ARG A 126 7.24 7.15 -5.67
CA ARG A 126 8.45 7.99 -5.55
C ARG A 126 8.14 9.48 -5.54
N ILE A 127 7.18 9.92 -6.37
CA ILE A 127 6.68 11.29 -6.33
C ILE A 127 6.03 11.56 -4.96
N ALA A 128 5.21 10.65 -4.44
CA ALA A 128 4.59 10.81 -3.12
C ALA A 128 5.63 10.89 -1.99
N LEU A 129 6.68 10.06 -2.01
CA LEU A 129 7.78 10.09 -1.05
C LEU A 129 8.56 11.42 -1.06
N THR A 130 8.77 12.00 -2.24
CA THR A 130 9.52 13.27 -2.38
C THR A 130 8.68 14.52 -2.09
N THR A 131 7.37 14.45 -2.36
CA THR A 131 6.48 15.62 -2.25
C THR A 131 5.71 15.69 -0.94
N THR A 132 5.56 14.57 -0.22
CA THR A 132 4.89 14.53 1.08
C THR A 132 5.75 15.19 2.12
N LYS A 133 5.37 16.40 2.53
CA LYS A 133 5.97 17.09 3.67
C LYS A 133 5.20 16.75 4.95
N LYS A 134 5.88 16.77 6.10
CA LYS A 134 5.19 16.71 7.42
C LYS A 134 4.13 17.80 7.50
N GLY A 135 4.52 19.05 7.24
CA GLY A 135 3.64 20.21 7.37
C GLY A 135 2.97 20.25 8.74
N THR A 136 1.65 20.38 8.75
CA THR A 136 0.82 20.44 9.96
C THR A 136 0.45 19.07 10.54
N MET A 137 0.96 17.97 9.99
CA MET A 137 0.70 16.62 10.53
C MET A 137 1.51 16.39 11.80
N TYR A 138 0.97 15.58 12.71
CA TYR A 138 1.76 15.02 13.81
C TYR A 138 2.88 14.13 13.24
N ALA A 139 4.03 14.08 13.92
CA ALA A 139 5.17 13.28 13.48
C ALA A 139 4.80 11.80 13.36
N SER A 140 3.90 11.29 14.20
CA SER A 140 3.38 9.92 14.13
C SER A 140 2.67 9.61 12.82
N ASP A 141 1.76 10.50 12.40
CA ASP A 141 0.92 10.31 11.23
C ASP A 141 1.73 10.44 9.94
N TYR A 142 2.64 11.42 9.93
CA TYR A 142 3.57 11.62 8.83
C TYR A 142 4.50 10.42 8.66
N PHE A 143 5.10 9.92 9.74
CA PHE A 143 5.97 8.75 9.69
C PHE A 143 5.23 7.49 9.21
N ALA A 144 4.02 7.24 9.73
CA ALA A 144 3.18 6.14 9.29
C ALA A 144 2.87 6.22 7.79
N LYS A 145 2.63 7.42 7.25
CA LYS A 145 2.39 7.65 5.83
C LYS A 145 3.63 7.37 4.97
N MET A 146 4.81 7.85 5.40
CA MET A 146 6.08 7.59 4.69
C MET A 146 6.43 6.10 4.68
N LYS A 147 6.22 5.41 5.82
CA LYS A 147 6.38 3.96 5.91
C LYS A 147 5.39 3.22 5.01
N GLY A 148 4.13 3.65 4.97
CA GLY A 148 3.12 3.09 4.07
C GLY A 148 3.52 3.15 2.59
N PHE A 149 4.14 4.25 2.14
CA PHE A 149 4.68 4.34 0.77
C PHE A 149 5.85 3.38 0.53
N ALA A 150 6.71 3.16 1.53
CA ALA A 150 7.80 2.18 1.43
C ALA A 150 7.26 0.74 1.36
N ASP A 151 6.23 0.43 2.14
CA ASP A 151 5.54 -0.87 2.10
C ASP A 151 4.86 -1.09 0.74
N ASP A 152 4.23 -0.04 0.18
CA ASP A 152 3.65 -0.07 -1.16
C ASP A 152 4.69 -0.25 -2.27
N MET A 153 5.89 0.33 -2.10
CA MET A 153 7.04 0.15 -3.00
C MET A 153 7.53 -1.29 -2.97
N ALA A 154 7.61 -1.90 -1.78
CA ALA A 154 7.93 -3.32 -1.62
C ALA A 154 6.87 -4.21 -2.29
N ALA A 155 5.59 -3.91 -2.09
CA ALA A 155 4.48 -4.64 -2.72
C ALA A 155 4.47 -4.52 -4.26
N ALA A 156 4.97 -3.41 -4.81
CA ALA A 156 5.16 -3.21 -6.24
C ALA A 156 6.44 -3.90 -6.80
N GLY A 157 7.17 -4.65 -5.96
CA GLY A 157 8.39 -5.37 -6.36
C GLY A 157 9.64 -4.50 -6.44
N ARG A 158 9.62 -3.30 -5.86
CA ARG A 158 10.78 -2.40 -5.77
C ARG A 158 10.95 -1.88 -4.34
N PRO A 159 11.32 -2.73 -3.38
CA PRO A 159 11.52 -2.30 -2.00
C PRO A 159 12.58 -1.20 -1.93
N LEU A 160 12.38 -0.26 -1.01
CA LEU A 160 13.37 0.75 -0.68
C LEU A 160 14.37 0.17 0.32
N ALA A 161 15.62 0.57 0.19
CA ALA A 161 16.58 0.32 1.25
C ALA A 161 16.25 1.21 2.46
N GLU A 162 16.63 0.75 3.65
CA GLU A 162 16.31 1.45 4.90
C GLU A 162 16.85 2.89 4.90
N TYR A 163 18.09 3.08 4.44
CA TYR A 163 18.71 4.40 4.34
C TYR A 163 17.96 5.32 3.36
N GLU A 164 17.40 4.79 2.26
CA GLU A 164 16.62 5.60 1.31
C GLU A 164 15.35 6.15 1.98
N LEU A 165 14.66 5.32 2.78
CA LEU A 165 13.48 5.75 3.51
C LEU A 165 13.84 6.84 4.54
N VAL A 166 14.95 6.66 5.28
CA VAL A 166 15.47 7.66 6.22
C VAL A 166 15.75 8.98 5.51
N GLU A 167 16.41 8.96 4.35
CA GLU A 167 16.69 10.16 3.55
C GLU A 167 15.41 10.87 3.09
N TYR A 168 14.40 10.13 2.60
CA TYR A 168 13.12 10.72 2.21
C TYR A 168 12.41 11.38 3.41
N ILE A 169 12.45 10.73 4.58
CA ILE A 169 11.84 11.28 5.79
C ILE A 169 12.55 12.57 6.19
N ILE A 170 13.87 12.54 6.39
CA ILE A 170 14.66 13.70 6.85
C ILE A 170 14.54 14.89 5.89
N SER A 171 14.61 14.64 4.57
CA SER A 171 14.56 15.70 3.54
C SER A 171 13.20 16.37 3.38
N SER A 172 12.12 15.76 3.88
CA SER A 172 10.76 16.30 3.77
C SER A 172 10.17 16.77 5.12
N LEU A 173 11.01 16.82 6.16
CA LEU A 173 10.71 17.54 7.39
C LEU A 173 10.70 19.06 7.13
N GLY A 174 9.84 19.78 7.86
CA GLY A 174 9.77 21.24 7.78
C GLY A 174 10.97 21.90 8.47
N GLY A 175 11.20 23.19 8.21
CA GLY A 175 12.32 23.96 8.80
C GLY A 175 12.29 24.03 10.34
N GLU A 176 11.15 23.77 10.96
CA GLU A 176 11.02 23.60 12.42
C GLU A 176 11.83 22.42 12.99
N PHE A 177 12.12 21.41 12.16
CA PHE A 177 12.95 20.25 12.49
C PHE A 177 14.42 20.42 12.05
N GLU A 178 14.84 21.58 11.54
CA GLU A 178 16.19 21.76 10.95
C GLU A 178 17.32 21.42 11.93
N SER A 179 17.12 21.68 13.22
CA SER A 179 18.09 21.32 14.26
C SER A 179 18.22 19.81 14.47
N LEU A 180 17.11 19.07 14.35
CA LEU A 180 17.11 17.60 14.35
C LEU A 180 17.77 17.07 13.07
N VAL A 181 17.39 17.62 11.91
CA VAL A 181 17.97 17.27 10.59
C VAL A 181 19.49 17.45 10.61
N SER A 182 19.98 18.57 11.12
CA SER A 182 21.41 18.86 11.23
C SER A 182 22.13 17.84 12.14
N ALA A 183 21.55 17.53 13.30
CA ALA A 183 22.10 16.53 14.21
C ALA A 183 22.19 15.14 13.55
N LEU A 184 21.16 14.75 12.82
CA LEU A 184 21.09 13.48 12.10
C LEU A 184 22.11 13.40 10.95
N ILE A 185 22.29 14.47 10.17
CA ILE A 185 23.26 14.52 9.06
C ILE A 185 24.71 14.43 9.57
N THR A 186 25.02 15.04 10.72
CA THR A 186 26.38 15.02 11.30
C THR A 186 26.76 13.70 11.98
N ARG A 187 25.80 12.79 12.14
CA ARG A 187 26.01 11.51 12.80
C ARG A 187 26.90 10.60 11.95
N VAL A 188 27.83 9.90 12.60
CA VAL A 188 28.76 8.96 11.94
C VAL A 188 28.14 7.59 11.71
N GLU A 189 27.30 7.13 12.64
CA GLU A 189 26.62 5.83 12.55
C GLU A 189 25.28 5.95 11.81
N PRO A 190 24.92 4.96 10.97
CA PRO A 190 23.61 4.93 10.32
C PRO A 190 22.49 4.82 11.37
N ILE A 191 21.41 5.56 11.15
CA ILE A 191 20.22 5.54 12.01
C ILE A 191 19.21 4.52 11.48
N SER A 192 18.63 3.71 12.36
CA SER A 192 17.52 2.83 11.97
C SER A 192 16.21 3.60 11.82
N VAL A 193 15.28 3.04 11.07
CA VAL A 193 13.95 3.63 10.88
C VAL A 193 13.19 3.73 12.22
N GLU A 194 13.34 2.77 13.15
CA GLU A 194 12.71 2.87 14.48
C GLU A 194 13.37 3.94 15.36
N GLU A 195 14.69 4.08 15.28
CA GLU A 195 15.39 5.10 16.04
C GLU A 195 14.99 6.49 15.55
N LEU A 196 14.92 6.71 14.23
CA LEU A 196 14.46 7.96 13.63
C LEU A 196 13.05 8.33 14.11
N TYR A 197 12.14 7.35 14.16
CA TYR A 197 10.79 7.55 14.69
C TYR A 197 10.80 8.05 16.14
N SER A 198 11.59 7.40 17.00
CA SER A 198 11.69 7.77 18.41
C SER A 198 12.24 9.19 18.62
N GLN A 199 13.22 9.57 17.80
CA GLN A 199 13.82 10.91 17.85
C GLN A 199 12.86 11.99 17.34
N LEU A 200 12.10 11.70 16.27
CA LEU A 200 11.06 12.60 15.77
C LEU A 200 9.99 12.90 16.82
N LEU A 201 9.46 11.87 17.48
CA LEU A 201 8.44 12.05 18.53
C LEU A 201 8.98 12.81 19.75
N THR A 202 10.20 12.49 20.16
CA THR A 202 10.86 13.17 21.30
C THR A 202 11.09 14.64 20.99
N PHE A 203 11.50 14.94 19.76
CA PHE A 203 11.71 16.31 19.30
C PHE A 203 10.39 17.09 19.23
N GLU A 204 9.33 16.52 18.66
CA GLU A 204 7.99 17.13 18.60
C GLU A 204 7.46 17.45 20.02
N THR A 205 7.55 16.49 20.94
CA THR A 205 7.15 16.71 22.35
C THR A 205 7.96 17.83 23.02
N ARG A 206 9.26 17.90 22.75
CA ARG A 206 10.13 18.96 23.27
C ARG A 206 9.77 20.33 22.67
N MET A 207 9.48 20.37 21.37
CA MET A 207 9.03 21.59 20.71
C MET A 207 7.73 22.10 21.34
N ASP A 208 6.77 21.23 21.61
CA ASP A 208 5.51 21.58 22.27
C ASP A 208 5.72 22.09 23.69
N LEU A 209 6.64 21.50 24.45
CA LEU A 209 6.98 21.97 25.80
C LEU A 209 7.63 23.36 25.80
N ILE A 210 8.44 23.66 24.79
CA ILE A 210 9.16 24.94 24.67
C ILE A 210 8.25 26.04 24.09
N HIS A 211 7.46 25.73 23.06
CA HIS A 211 6.64 26.70 22.33
C HIS A 211 5.19 26.78 22.85
N GLY A 212 4.66 25.72 23.46
CA GLY A 212 3.38 25.73 24.18
C GLY A 212 3.44 26.43 25.54
N GLY A 213 4.65 26.80 25.99
CA GLY A 213 4.91 27.53 27.23
C GLY A 213 4.82 29.06 27.14
N ASP A 214 4.57 29.63 25.95
CA ASP A 214 4.53 31.10 25.74
C ASP A 214 3.28 31.79 26.33
N HIS A 215 2.48 31.07 27.11
CA HIS A 215 1.47 31.61 28.02
C HIS A 215 1.67 31.20 29.48
N SER A 216 2.89 30.97 29.97
CA SER A 216 3.13 30.85 31.43
C SER A 216 4.60 31.05 31.81
N SER A 217 5.12 32.26 31.61
CA SER A 217 6.37 32.71 32.25
C SER A 217 6.15 34.01 33.01
N ALA A 218 5.30 33.97 34.05
CA ALA A 218 5.23 35.05 35.03
C ALA A 218 5.19 34.50 36.47
N SER A 219 6.36 34.55 37.10
CA SER A 219 6.56 34.81 38.53
C SER A 219 6.33 33.66 39.53
N TRP A 220 7.36 32.83 39.72
CA TRP A 220 7.73 32.38 41.07
C TRP A 220 8.77 33.34 41.67
N ALA A 221 8.33 34.54 42.05
CA ALA A 221 9.09 35.39 42.95
C ALA A 221 8.71 34.99 44.38
N GLY A 222 9.53 34.12 44.98
CA GLY A 222 9.45 33.84 46.41
C GLY A 222 9.59 35.13 47.21
N ARG A 223 8.52 35.54 47.89
CA ARG A 223 8.57 36.58 48.93
C ARG A 223 8.53 35.93 50.31
N GLY A 224 9.67 35.39 50.70
CA GLY A 224 10.05 35.29 52.11
C GLY A 224 11.06 36.39 52.42
N GLY A 225 10.81 37.22 53.45
CA GLY A 225 11.85 38.05 54.07
C GLY A 225 11.51 39.51 54.40
N ARG A 226 10.87 39.71 55.57
CA ARG A 226 11.15 40.68 56.67
C ARG A 226 11.64 42.13 56.42
N SER A 227 11.07 43.01 57.26
CA SER A 227 11.56 44.33 57.79
C SER A 227 11.23 45.56 56.94
N SER A 228 10.79 46.74 57.43
CA SER A 228 10.64 47.32 58.78
C SER A 228 9.68 48.54 58.71
N ASN A 229 8.91 48.73 59.78
CA ASN A 229 8.63 50.00 60.48
C ASN A 229 8.14 51.27 59.70
N GLN A 230 6.85 51.60 59.80
CA GLN A 230 6.38 52.98 60.05
C GLN A 230 4.90 52.96 60.48
N GLY A 231 4.60 53.45 61.68
CA GLY A 231 3.23 53.50 62.21
C GLY A 231 2.48 54.81 61.91
N ARG A 232 1.15 54.78 62.08
CA ARG A 232 0.29 55.74 62.83
C ARG A 232 -1.20 55.63 62.43
N GLY A 233 -2.08 55.66 63.44
CA GLY A 233 -3.53 55.96 63.35
C GLY A 233 -4.42 54.72 63.36
N ALA A 234 -5.02 54.27 64.48
CA ALA A 234 -6.13 54.85 65.27
C ALA A 234 -7.46 54.96 64.49
N GLY A 235 -8.40 54.06 64.80
CA GLY A 235 -9.78 54.08 64.32
C GLY A 235 -10.59 52.92 64.90
N HIS A 236 -11.65 53.25 65.62
CA HIS A 236 -12.41 52.44 66.57
C HIS A 236 -13.71 51.91 65.96
N GLY A 237 -14.18 50.74 66.42
CA GLY A 237 -15.61 50.43 66.50
C GLY A 237 -16.17 49.43 65.47
N GLY A 238 -16.98 48.49 65.96
CA GLY A 238 -18.02 47.85 65.15
C GLY A 238 -18.17 46.34 65.31
N CYS A 239 -18.80 45.92 66.40
CA CYS A 239 -19.45 44.62 66.52
C CYS A 239 -20.59 44.45 65.49
N GLY A 240 -20.78 43.24 64.95
CA GLY A 240 -21.87 42.93 64.03
C GLY A 240 -22.07 41.43 63.84
N GLN A 241 -23.03 40.90 64.56
CA GLN A 241 -23.49 39.51 64.61
C GLN A 241 -24.49 39.25 63.47
N GLY A 242 -24.48 38.06 62.86
CA GLY A 242 -25.45 37.73 61.81
C GLY A 242 -25.36 36.30 61.30
N SER A 243 -26.04 35.39 62.00
CA SER A 243 -26.36 34.03 61.56
C SER A 243 -27.40 34.03 60.43
N SER A 244 -27.31 33.12 59.47
CA SER A 244 -28.41 32.24 58.98
C SER A 244 -27.98 31.40 57.78
N ALA A 245 -28.31 30.11 57.84
CA ALA A 245 -28.10 29.05 56.84
C ALA A 245 -29.22 29.06 55.75
N PRO A 246 -29.58 27.94 55.07
CA PRO A 246 -28.84 26.85 54.41
C PRO A 246 -29.35 26.59 52.95
N GLY A 247 -28.69 25.71 52.19
CA GLY A 247 -29.30 25.08 50.99
C GLY A 247 -28.29 24.20 50.25
N HIS A 248 -28.39 22.87 50.35
CA HIS A 248 -28.95 21.96 49.32
C HIS A 248 -28.14 21.99 47.99
N GLY A 249 -27.61 20.89 47.45
CA GLY A 249 -27.80 19.48 47.77
C GLY A 249 -26.94 18.59 46.87
N ARG A 250 -26.94 17.31 47.26
CA ARG A 250 -26.30 16.12 46.70
C ARG A 250 -26.59 15.86 45.22
N GLY A 251 -25.68 15.16 44.55
CA GLY A 251 -26.01 14.47 43.28
C GLY A 251 -24.85 13.78 42.57
N ASN A 252 -24.15 12.88 43.26
CA ASN A 252 -23.20 11.93 42.66
C ASN A 252 -23.99 10.70 42.17
N GLY A 253 -23.74 10.20 40.96
CA GLY A 253 -24.48 9.05 40.43
C GLY A 253 -24.08 8.66 39.01
N ASN A 254 -22.99 7.91 38.93
CA ASN A 254 -22.42 7.33 37.72
C ASN A 254 -23.16 6.03 37.34
N ASN A 255 -23.21 5.75 36.04
CA ASN A 255 -23.01 4.44 35.41
C ASN A 255 -24.19 3.51 35.01
N THR A 256 -24.00 2.97 33.80
CA THR A 256 -24.32 1.62 33.27
C THR A 256 -25.73 1.21 32.84
N GLY A 257 -25.80 0.66 31.61
CA GLY A 257 -26.78 -0.34 31.15
C GLY A 257 -27.48 0.03 29.83
N ALA A 258 -26.84 -0.11 28.66
CA ALA A 258 -26.87 -1.32 27.83
C ALA A 258 -28.28 -1.94 27.65
N ARG A 259 -28.84 -1.84 26.43
CA ARG A 259 -29.57 -2.92 25.73
C ARG A 259 -29.94 -2.51 24.29
N GLN A 260 -29.14 -2.99 23.34
CA GLN A 260 -29.53 -3.26 21.97
C GLN A 260 -30.61 -4.35 21.95
N GLY A 261 -31.69 -4.11 21.22
CA GLY A 261 -32.69 -5.11 20.84
C GLY A 261 -32.85 -5.08 19.32
N GLY A 262 -32.41 -6.15 18.67
CA GLY A 262 -32.35 -6.28 17.22
C GLY A 262 -33.72 -6.43 16.55
N TYR A 263 -33.77 -5.95 15.31
CA TYR A 263 -34.90 -6.10 14.40
C TYR A 263 -34.86 -7.47 13.73
N ASN A 264 -36.02 -8.11 13.72
CA ASN A 264 -36.25 -9.41 13.10
C ASN A 264 -36.77 -9.23 11.66
N SER A 265 -36.23 -10.05 10.76
CA SER A 265 -36.45 -10.05 9.32
C SER A 265 -37.83 -10.61 8.94
N ASN A 266 -38.48 -10.01 7.94
CA ASN A 266 -39.62 -10.63 7.26
C ASN A 266 -39.75 -10.10 5.81
N ARG A 267 -39.14 -10.82 4.86
CA ARG A 267 -39.57 -11.08 3.45
C ARG A 267 -38.38 -11.46 2.58
#